data_AF-A0A1Z4I488-F1
#
_entry.id   AF-A0A1Z4I488-F1
#
_cell.length_a   1.000
_cell.length_b   1.000
_cell.length_c   1.000
_cell.angle_alpha   90.00
_cell.angle_beta   90.00
_cell.angle_gamma   90.00
#
_symmetry.space_group_name_H-M   'P 1'
#
loop_
_entity.id
_entity.type
_entity.pdbx_description
1 polymer ?
#
loop_
_entity_poly.entity_id
_entity_poly.type
_entity_poly.pdbx_seq_one_letter_code
_entity_poly.pdbx_strand_id
1 'polypeptide(L)'
;MTAKHLAIAPDAEKPLRIRWINVLFFTSFHAVALLAPWFFSWSALGLLLFLHWLFGSIGICLGYHRLLSHKSFQVPKWLEYAIATIGALAMQGGPIFWIGGHRQHHAHTEDVHLDPYSSERGFWWSHMLWIMYPRSEFFDYEIYQKYAPDLARQPFYRWLDRYFLLLQIPLGLVLYALGGWSFVIYGVVLRAVLLWHSTWFVNSATHMWGYRTFDADDNARNLWWVSIVTYGEGWHNNHHTYPNVAKAGFQWWEIDVTWWSIKLLQTLGLAKKVVLPPTKSINQGRMTIS
;
A
#
# COMPACT_ATOMS: atom_id res chain seq x y z
N MET A 1 33.88 -28.42 -13.43
CA MET A 1 34.47 -27.13 -12.99
C MET A 1 33.32 -26.20 -12.65
N THR A 2 33.06 -26.05 -11.36
CA THR A 2 31.94 -25.31 -10.78
C THR A 2 32.25 -23.82 -10.76
N ALA A 3 31.46 -23.03 -11.46
CA ALA A 3 31.47 -21.58 -11.32
C ALA A 3 30.95 -21.25 -9.91
N LYS A 4 31.86 -20.92 -9.00
CA LYS A 4 31.53 -20.34 -7.71
C LYS A 4 30.74 -19.06 -7.96
N HIS A 5 29.50 -19.03 -7.48
CA HIS A 5 28.77 -17.81 -7.23
C HIS A 5 29.68 -16.85 -6.47
N LEU A 6 29.92 -15.68 -7.06
CA LEU A 6 30.45 -14.52 -6.36
C LEU A 6 29.39 -14.14 -5.31
N ALA A 7 29.52 -14.72 -4.12
CA ALA A 7 28.95 -14.14 -2.92
C ALA A 7 29.61 -12.76 -2.77
N ILE A 8 28.88 -11.72 -3.13
CA ILE A 8 29.20 -10.36 -2.70
C ILE A 8 29.16 -10.45 -1.18
N ALA A 9 30.32 -10.30 -0.54
CA ALA A 9 30.40 -10.17 0.91
C ALA A 9 29.40 -9.08 1.34
N PRO A 10 28.64 -9.26 2.44
CA PRO A 10 27.80 -8.19 2.92
C PRO A 10 28.73 -7.01 3.21
N ASP A 11 28.63 -5.96 2.39
CA ASP A 11 29.27 -4.68 2.69
C ASP A 11 28.90 -4.36 4.14
N ALA A 12 29.91 -4.11 4.98
CA ALA A 12 29.72 -3.72 6.37
C ALA A 12 28.57 -2.72 6.44
N GLU A 13 27.48 -3.08 7.14
CA GLU A 13 26.21 -2.35 7.07
C GLU A 13 26.49 -0.85 7.21
N LYS A 14 26.24 -0.09 6.13
CA LYS A 14 26.36 1.36 6.20
C LYS A 14 25.46 1.82 7.34
N PRO A 15 25.96 2.65 8.27
CA PRO A 15 25.16 3.08 9.40
C PRO A 15 23.90 3.77 8.88
N LEU A 16 22.75 3.41 9.46
CA LEU A 16 21.47 4.03 9.11
C LEU A 16 21.54 5.53 9.34
N ARG A 17 21.19 6.32 8.33
CA ARG A 17 21.22 7.79 8.40
C ARG A 17 19.80 8.34 8.35
N ILE A 18 19.49 9.19 9.33
CA ILE A 18 18.22 9.92 9.36
C ILE A 18 18.18 10.89 8.18
N ARG A 19 17.07 10.89 7.44
CA ARG A 19 16.81 11.90 6.42
C ARG A 19 15.82 12.94 6.95
N TRP A 20 16.36 14.05 7.44
CA TRP A 20 15.59 15.12 8.08
C TRP A 20 14.45 15.68 7.23
N ILE A 21 14.56 15.70 5.90
CA ILE A 21 13.46 16.14 5.04
C ILE A 21 12.22 15.24 5.17
N ASN A 22 12.42 13.92 5.32
CA ASN A 22 11.32 12.98 5.52
C ASN A 22 10.73 13.18 6.91
N VAL A 23 11.59 13.29 7.94
CA VAL A 23 11.16 13.57 9.32
C VAL A 23 10.31 14.84 9.38
N LEU A 24 10.82 15.96 8.84
CA LEU A 24 10.10 17.23 8.81
C LEU A 24 8.78 17.10 8.05
N PHE A 25 8.77 16.47 6.87
CA PHE A 25 7.55 16.28 6.09
C PHE A 25 6.47 15.53 6.87
N PHE A 26 6.78 14.35 7.41
CA PHE A 26 5.80 13.56 8.15
C PHE A 26 5.40 14.25 9.45
N THR A 27 6.35 14.76 10.23
CA THR A 27 6.05 15.47 11.49
C THR A 27 5.19 16.71 11.25
N SER A 28 5.41 17.48 10.19
CA SER A 28 4.56 18.63 9.85
C SER A 28 3.13 18.23 9.54
N PHE A 29 2.90 17.15 8.78
CA PHE A 29 1.55 16.65 8.52
C PHE A 29 0.85 16.21 9.80
N HIS A 30 1.54 15.48 10.68
CA HIS A 30 0.97 15.04 11.96
C HIS A 30 0.67 16.24 12.87
N ALA A 31 1.57 17.22 12.95
CA ALA A 31 1.37 18.42 13.75
C ALA A 31 0.18 19.26 13.26
N VAL A 32 0.03 19.44 11.94
CA VAL A 32 -1.12 20.16 11.37
C VAL A 32 -2.41 19.35 11.52
N ALA A 33 -2.36 18.02 11.47
CA ALA A 33 -3.53 17.17 11.73
C ALA A 33 -4.09 17.36 13.14
N LEU A 34 -3.27 17.75 14.12
CA LEU A 34 -3.75 18.08 15.48
C LEU A 34 -4.71 19.28 15.49
N LEU A 35 -4.73 20.11 14.45
CA LEU A 35 -5.69 21.22 14.32
C LEU A 35 -7.10 20.75 13.96
N ALA A 36 -7.29 19.48 13.54
CA ALA A 36 -8.58 18.97 13.06
C ALA A 36 -9.78 19.22 14.00
N PRO A 37 -9.67 19.16 15.34
CA PRO A 37 -10.80 19.49 16.23
C PRO A 37 -11.33 20.91 16.06
N TRP A 38 -10.46 21.89 15.80
CA TRP A 38 -10.85 23.29 15.59
C TRP A 38 -11.44 23.58 14.21
N PHE A 39 -11.28 22.65 13.28
CA PHE A 39 -11.78 22.75 11.91
C PHE A 39 -12.85 21.70 11.61
N PHE A 40 -13.43 21.09 12.65
CA PHE A 40 -14.43 20.04 12.49
C PHE A 40 -15.72 20.58 11.87
N SER A 41 -16.26 19.82 10.91
CA SER A 41 -17.64 19.89 10.48
C SER A 41 -18.09 18.51 10.01
N TRP A 42 -19.38 18.21 10.09
CA TRP A 42 -19.92 16.93 9.63
C TRP A 42 -19.67 16.69 8.13
N SER A 43 -19.71 17.76 7.33
CA SER A 43 -19.38 17.69 5.90
C SER A 43 -17.90 17.40 5.66
N ALA A 44 -16.99 18.00 6.44
CA ALA A 44 -15.56 17.69 6.36
C ALA A 44 -15.23 16.26 6.81
N LEU A 45 -15.93 15.74 7.84
CA LEU A 45 -15.81 14.34 8.24
C LEU A 45 -16.29 13.40 7.12
N GLY A 46 -17.47 13.66 6.54
CA GLY A 46 -17.98 12.88 5.41
C GLY A 46 -17.04 12.89 4.21
N LEU A 47 -16.47 14.07 3.88
CA LEU A 47 -15.44 14.21 2.86
C LEU A 47 -14.20 13.38 3.18
N LEU A 48 -13.70 13.43 4.41
CA LEU A 48 -12.54 12.66 4.84
C LEU A 48 -12.78 11.17 4.63
N LEU A 49 -13.92 10.63 5.08
CA LEU A 49 -14.25 9.22 4.93
C LEU A 49 -14.34 8.82 3.47
N PHE A 50 -14.98 9.65 2.64
CA PHE A 50 -15.05 9.44 1.20
C PHE A 50 -13.67 9.44 0.53
N LEU A 51 -12.84 10.44 0.79
CA LEU A 51 -11.50 10.55 0.20
C LEU A 51 -10.53 9.48 0.74
N HIS A 52 -10.67 9.09 2.00
CA HIS A 52 -9.92 7.98 2.57
C HIS A 52 -10.26 6.66 1.87
N TRP A 53 -11.55 6.41 1.62
CA TRP A 53 -11.98 5.25 0.84
C TRP A 53 -11.53 5.35 -0.63
N LEU A 54 -11.72 6.49 -1.28
CA LEU A 54 -11.38 6.68 -2.69
C LEU A 54 -9.87 6.50 -2.91
N PHE A 55 -9.02 7.16 -2.12
CA PHE A 55 -7.58 7.09 -2.31
C PHE A 55 -6.98 5.80 -1.72
N GLY A 56 -7.50 5.30 -0.59
CA GLY A 56 -7.06 4.06 0.03
C GLY A 56 -7.56 2.82 -0.70
N SER A 57 -8.88 2.59 -0.67
CA SER A 57 -9.49 1.38 -1.25
C SER A 57 -9.32 1.32 -2.76
N ILE A 58 -9.67 2.39 -3.49
CA ILE A 58 -9.60 2.36 -4.96
C ILE A 58 -8.18 2.67 -5.45
N GLY A 59 -7.52 3.68 -4.90
CA GLY A 59 -6.19 4.08 -5.32
C GLY A 59 -5.10 3.07 -4.95
N ILE A 60 -4.95 2.77 -3.66
CA ILE A 60 -3.89 1.89 -3.16
C ILE A 60 -4.29 0.41 -3.29
N CYS A 61 -5.36 -0.03 -2.63
CA CYS A 61 -5.71 -1.46 -2.54
C CYS A 61 -6.12 -2.05 -3.91
N LEU A 62 -7.04 -1.41 -4.62
CA LEU A 62 -7.47 -1.88 -5.94
C LEU A 62 -6.40 -1.58 -7.00
N GLY A 63 -5.88 -0.36 -7.01
CA GLY A 63 -4.99 0.17 -8.05
C GLY A 63 -3.54 -0.29 -7.92
N TYR A 64 -2.82 0.25 -6.95
CA TYR A 64 -1.38 -0.02 -6.82
C TYR A 64 -1.12 -1.47 -6.44
N HIS A 65 -1.89 -2.00 -5.51
CA HIS A 65 -1.69 -3.34 -4.98
C HIS A 65 -2.20 -4.43 -5.94
N ARG A 66 -3.51 -4.64 -6.03
CA ARG A 66 -4.08 -5.79 -6.77
C ARG A 66 -3.95 -5.66 -8.29
N LEU A 67 -4.20 -4.48 -8.86
CA LEU A 67 -4.14 -4.26 -10.31
C LEU A 67 -2.71 -4.17 -10.83
N LEU A 68 -1.89 -3.27 -10.28
CA LEU A 68 -0.57 -2.95 -10.86
C LEU A 68 0.56 -3.85 -10.33
N SER A 69 0.59 -4.15 -9.04
CA SER A 69 1.64 -5.00 -8.45
C SER A 69 1.43 -6.47 -8.77
N HIS A 70 0.24 -6.98 -8.50
CA HIS A 70 -0.06 -8.42 -8.57
C HIS A 70 -0.74 -8.89 -9.85
N LYS A 71 -1.22 -7.96 -10.68
CA LYS A 71 -1.96 -8.25 -11.92
C LYS A 71 -3.14 -9.21 -11.68
N SER A 72 -3.82 -9.06 -10.55
CA SER A 72 -4.92 -9.94 -10.14
C SER A 72 -6.15 -9.85 -11.04
N PHE A 73 -6.23 -8.78 -11.84
CA PHE A 73 -7.22 -8.57 -12.90
C PHE A 73 -6.67 -7.55 -13.92
N GLN A 74 -7.40 -7.35 -15.02
CA GLN A 74 -7.06 -6.40 -16.08
C GLN A 74 -8.23 -5.45 -16.33
N VAL A 75 -7.94 -4.18 -16.60
CA VAL A 75 -8.93 -3.16 -16.99
C VAL A 75 -8.48 -2.43 -18.26
N PRO A 76 -9.38 -1.72 -18.98
CA PRO A 76 -8.98 -0.83 -20.06
C PRO A 76 -7.94 0.19 -19.59
N LYS A 77 -7.00 0.54 -20.48
CA LYS A 77 -5.84 1.36 -20.14
C LYS A 77 -6.20 2.76 -19.58
N TRP A 78 -7.27 3.37 -20.09
CA TRP A 78 -7.75 4.66 -19.58
C TRP A 78 -8.19 4.55 -18.11
N LEU A 79 -8.83 3.44 -17.73
CA LEU A 79 -9.31 3.20 -16.37
C LEU A 79 -8.14 2.86 -15.45
N GLU A 80 -7.16 2.10 -15.95
CA GLU A 80 -5.91 1.82 -15.23
C GLU A 80 -5.16 3.13 -14.90
N TYR A 81 -5.07 4.08 -15.85
CA TYR A 81 -4.45 5.39 -15.61
C TYR A 81 -5.26 6.26 -14.64
N ALA A 82 -6.59 6.25 -14.74
CA ALA A 82 -7.46 6.96 -13.80
C ALA A 82 -7.26 6.43 -12.36
N ILE A 83 -7.33 5.11 -12.19
CA ILE A 83 -7.11 4.44 -10.90
C ILE A 83 -5.69 4.73 -10.37
N ALA A 84 -4.66 4.68 -11.24
CA ALA A 84 -3.30 4.99 -10.81
C ALA A 84 -3.13 6.45 -10.33
N THR A 85 -3.84 7.38 -10.96
CA THR A 85 -3.86 8.81 -10.56
C THR A 85 -4.55 8.98 -9.20
N ILE A 86 -5.63 8.24 -8.96
CA ILE A 86 -6.30 8.17 -7.65
C ILE A 86 -5.33 7.61 -6.59
N GLY A 87 -4.55 6.58 -6.91
CA GLY A 87 -3.49 6.07 -6.02
C GLY A 87 -2.41 7.09 -5.70
N ALA A 88 -1.98 7.88 -6.70
CA ALA A 88 -0.98 8.93 -6.50
C ALA A 88 -1.46 10.02 -5.52
N LEU A 89 -2.77 10.31 -5.51
CA LEU A 89 -3.39 11.24 -4.57
C LEU A 89 -3.38 10.75 -3.12
N ALA A 90 -3.11 9.46 -2.87
CA ALA A 90 -2.97 8.89 -1.52
C ALA A 90 -1.66 9.32 -0.80
N MET A 91 -0.72 9.94 -1.51
CA MET A 91 0.56 10.42 -0.96
C MET A 91 1.45 9.31 -0.36
N GLN A 92 1.43 8.09 -0.92
CA GLN A 92 2.24 6.97 -0.43
C GLN A 92 3.50 6.70 -1.27
N GLY A 93 3.90 7.68 -2.08
CA GLY A 93 4.91 7.51 -3.11
C GLY A 93 4.28 7.39 -4.50
N GLY A 94 5.13 7.60 -5.51
CA GLY A 94 4.77 7.38 -6.90
C GLY A 94 4.46 5.91 -7.21
N PRO A 95 3.77 5.61 -8.32
CA PRO A 95 3.43 4.23 -8.66
C PRO A 95 4.67 3.35 -8.88
N ILE A 96 5.76 3.85 -9.46
CA ILE A 96 6.95 3.01 -9.71
C ILE A 96 7.64 2.71 -8.37
N PHE A 97 7.76 3.71 -7.49
CA PHE A 97 8.30 3.53 -6.14
C PHE A 97 7.47 2.54 -5.31
N TRP A 98 6.14 2.75 -5.24
CA TRP A 98 5.25 1.93 -4.43
C TRP A 98 5.20 0.49 -4.94
N ILE A 99 4.93 0.28 -6.23
CA ILE A 99 4.87 -1.06 -6.82
C ILE A 99 6.24 -1.75 -6.78
N GLY A 100 7.33 -1.03 -7.00
CA GLY A 100 8.68 -1.57 -6.92
C GLY A 100 9.01 -2.08 -5.52
N GLY A 101 8.80 -1.24 -4.50
CA GLY A 101 9.00 -1.61 -3.10
C GLY A 101 8.10 -2.75 -2.64
N HIS A 102 6.84 -2.77 -3.08
CA HIS A 102 5.89 -3.86 -2.77
C HIS A 102 6.29 -5.19 -3.38
N ARG A 103 6.71 -5.21 -4.65
CA ARG A 103 7.22 -6.42 -5.30
C ARG A 103 8.52 -6.91 -4.67
N GLN A 104 9.38 -6.00 -4.22
CA GLN A 104 10.60 -6.33 -3.52
C GLN A 104 10.32 -6.95 -2.15
N HIS A 105 9.37 -6.40 -1.40
CA HIS A 105 8.89 -6.98 -0.14
C HIS A 105 8.41 -8.42 -0.35
N HIS A 106 7.49 -8.68 -1.29
CA HIS A 106 7.05 -10.05 -1.56
C HIS A 106 8.17 -11.01 -1.98
N ALA A 107 9.21 -10.52 -2.63
CA ALA A 107 10.33 -11.35 -3.06
C ALA A 107 11.30 -11.69 -1.90
N HIS A 108 11.30 -10.88 -0.85
CA HIS A 108 12.30 -10.91 0.23
C HIS A 108 11.67 -10.71 1.61
N THR A 109 10.41 -11.10 1.80
CA THR A 109 9.63 -10.84 3.01
C THR A 109 10.45 -11.20 4.24
N GLU A 110 10.51 -10.28 5.21
CA GLU A 110 11.29 -10.41 6.46
C GLU A 110 12.82 -10.32 6.34
N ASP A 111 13.41 -10.31 5.15
CA ASP A 111 14.85 -10.10 5.00
C ASP A 111 15.24 -8.68 5.44
N VAL A 112 16.00 -8.57 6.54
CA VAL A 112 16.38 -7.29 7.12
C VAL A 112 17.21 -6.41 6.18
N HIS A 113 17.84 -6.96 5.15
CA HIS A 113 18.66 -6.23 4.19
C HIS A 113 17.94 -5.95 2.87
N LEU A 114 17.06 -6.86 2.42
CA LEU A 114 16.44 -6.83 1.10
C LEU A 114 14.97 -6.38 1.10
N ASP A 115 14.29 -6.46 2.24
CA ASP A 115 12.94 -5.90 2.44
C ASP A 115 13.03 -4.53 3.13
N PRO A 116 12.58 -3.43 2.46
CA PRO A 116 12.63 -2.09 3.03
C PRO A 116 11.92 -1.96 4.39
N TYR A 117 10.84 -2.71 4.61
CA TYR A 117 10.02 -2.62 5.80
C TYR A 117 9.87 -3.97 6.51
N SER A 118 10.92 -4.80 6.47
CA SER A 118 11.03 -6.06 7.22
C SER A 118 10.57 -5.90 8.67
N SER A 119 9.66 -6.77 9.11
CA SER A 119 9.09 -6.74 10.46
C SER A 119 10.04 -7.32 11.50
N GLU A 120 11.05 -8.08 11.08
CA GLU A 120 12.17 -8.56 11.92
C GLU A 120 12.99 -7.41 12.52
N ARG A 121 12.97 -6.21 11.91
CA ARG A 121 13.54 -4.99 12.51
C ARG A 121 12.63 -4.36 13.59
N GLY A 122 11.46 -4.95 13.84
CA GLY A 122 10.50 -4.57 14.87
C GLY A 122 9.34 -3.71 14.36
N PHE A 123 8.28 -3.65 15.16
CA PHE A 123 7.01 -2.95 14.85
C PHE A 123 7.22 -1.53 14.30
N TRP A 124 8.00 -0.71 15.01
CA TRP A 124 8.19 0.69 14.61
C TRP A 124 8.99 0.83 13.31
N TRP A 125 9.88 -0.11 13.02
CA TRP A 125 10.61 -0.13 11.76
C TRP A 125 9.66 -0.33 10.60
N SER A 126 8.91 -1.42 10.60
CA SER A 126 7.97 -1.76 9.52
C SER A 126 6.78 -0.80 9.43
N HIS A 127 6.40 -0.19 10.56
CA HIS A 127 5.32 0.80 10.59
C HIS A 127 5.76 2.14 9.99
N MET A 128 6.90 2.71 10.40
CA MET A 128 7.27 4.05 9.91
C MET A 128 8.76 4.35 9.83
N LEU A 129 9.64 3.74 10.63
CA LEU A 129 11.03 4.21 10.68
C LEU A 129 11.78 3.93 9.38
N TRP A 130 11.41 2.90 8.61
CA TRP A 130 12.03 2.61 7.32
C TRP A 130 12.06 3.82 6.36
N ILE A 131 11.05 4.71 6.44
CA ILE A 131 10.99 5.92 5.62
C ILE A 131 11.83 7.07 6.19
N MET A 132 12.11 7.06 7.49
CA MET A 132 12.94 8.07 8.16
C MET A 132 14.43 7.78 7.99
N TYR A 133 14.77 6.51 7.76
CA TYR A 133 16.11 6.01 7.45
C TYR A 133 16.18 5.47 6.01
N PRO A 134 15.91 6.30 4.98
CA PRO A 134 15.83 5.83 3.61
C PRO A 134 17.20 5.34 3.15
N ARG A 135 17.19 4.13 2.58
CA ARG A 135 18.37 3.52 1.98
C ARG A 135 18.34 3.70 0.45
N SER A 136 19.50 3.98 -0.14
CA SER A 136 19.63 4.20 -1.59
C SER A 136 19.05 3.06 -2.40
N GLU A 137 19.24 1.82 -1.94
CA GLU A 137 18.77 0.60 -2.60
C GLU A 137 17.25 0.58 -2.80
N PHE A 138 16.49 1.33 -1.99
CA PHE A 138 15.02 1.39 -2.05
C PHE A 138 14.48 2.74 -2.53
N PHE A 139 15.23 3.83 -2.36
CA PHE A 139 14.76 5.20 -2.63
C PHE A 139 15.38 5.87 -3.86
N ASP A 140 16.43 5.29 -4.45
CA ASP A 140 16.99 5.79 -5.71
C ASP A 140 16.17 5.28 -6.90
N TYR A 141 15.63 6.20 -7.69
CA TYR A 141 14.86 5.91 -8.89
C TYR A 141 15.59 4.97 -9.85
N GLU A 142 16.89 5.16 -10.03
CA GLU A 142 17.68 4.35 -10.96
C GLU A 142 17.75 2.88 -10.51
N ILE A 143 17.54 2.63 -9.21
CA ILE A 143 17.51 1.30 -8.61
C ILE A 143 16.09 0.76 -8.57
N TYR A 144 15.14 1.45 -7.93
CA TYR A 144 13.82 0.88 -7.66
C TYR A 144 12.99 0.66 -8.94
N GLN A 145 13.25 1.42 -10.02
CA GLN A 145 12.54 1.22 -11.30
C GLN A 145 12.72 -0.20 -11.87
N LYS A 146 13.79 -0.90 -11.48
CA LYS A 146 14.08 -2.28 -11.92
C LYS A 146 13.07 -3.29 -11.39
N TYR A 147 12.40 -3.00 -10.28
CA TYR A 147 11.36 -3.85 -9.70
C TYR A 147 9.96 -3.58 -10.31
N ALA A 148 9.80 -2.47 -11.03
CA ALA A 148 8.58 -2.13 -11.78
C ALA A 148 8.83 -1.76 -13.25
N PRO A 149 9.54 -2.60 -14.04
CA PRO A 149 9.98 -2.25 -15.39
C PRO A 149 8.82 -2.12 -16.38
N ASP A 150 7.69 -2.79 -16.13
CA ASP A 150 6.45 -2.64 -16.91
C ASP A 150 5.88 -1.22 -16.78
N LEU A 151 5.99 -0.58 -15.62
CA LEU A 151 5.54 0.81 -15.40
C LEU A 151 6.60 1.80 -15.86
N ALA A 152 7.88 1.56 -15.56
CA ALA A 152 8.98 2.49 -15.86
C ALA A 152 9.13 2.78 -17.37
N ARG A 153 8.77 1.82 -18.24
CA ARG A 153 8.76 2.02 -19.70
C ARG A 153 7.71 3.02 -20.19
N GLN A 154 6.70 3.37 -19.37
CA GLN A 154 5.58 4.20 -19.79
C GLN A 154 5.77 5.64 -19.29
N PRO A 155 5.75 6.66 -20.18
CA PRO A 155 5.92 8.06 -19.78
C PRO A 155 4.90 8.54 -18.74
N PHE A 156 3.66 8.06 -18.82
CA PHE A 156 2.60 8.38 -17.87
C PHE A 156 2.98 8.04 -16.43
N TYR A 157 3.45 6.81 -16.17
CA TYR A 157 3.83 6.40 -14.82
C TYR A 157 5.09 7.11 -14.34
N ARG A 158 6.06 7.39 -15.22
CA ARG A 158 7.24 8.18 -14.84
C ARG A 158 6.89 9.60 -14.42
N TRP A 159 5.98 10.24 -15.16
CA TRP A 159 5.45 11.56 -14.79
C TRP A 159 4.72 11.49 -13.45
N LEU A 160 3.83 10.53 -13.30
CA LEU A 160 3.05 10.36 -12.08
C LEU A 160 3.96 10.05 -10.88
N ASP A 161 5.00 9.24 -11.06
CA ASP A 161 5.97 8.88 -10.03
C ASP A 161 6.78 10.07 -9.54
N ARG A 162 7.17 10.94 -10.46
CA ARG A 162 7.93 12.14 -10.14
C ARG A 162 7.09 13.23 -9.47
N TYR A 163 5.84 13.40 -9.89
CA TYR A 163 5.03 14.58 -9.56
C TYR A 163 3.82 14.29 -8.68
N PHE A 164 3.66 13.07 -8.14
CA PHE A 164 2.47 12.69 -7.35
C PHE A 164 2.12 13.68 -6.22
N LEU A 165 3.12 14.25 -5.54
CA LEU A 165 2.89 15.24 -4.47
C LEU A 165 2.28 16.54 -5.01
N LEU A 166 2.62 16.95 -6.24
CA LEU A 166 2.08 18.17 -6.85
C LEU A 166 0.57 18.05 -7.12
N LEU A 167 0.03 16.83 -7.20
CA LEU A 167 -1.41 16.60 -7.35
C LEU A 167 -2.21 17.08 -6.12
N GLN A 168 -1.56 17.26 -4.95
CA GLN A 168 -2.23 17.81 -3.77
C GLN A 168 -2.54 19.30 -3.91
N ILE A 169 -1.84 20.04 -4.78
CA ILE A 169 -2.08 21.47 -5.01
C ILE A 169 -3.47 21.70 -5.62
N PRO A 170 -3.82 21.14 -6.80
CA PRO A 170 -5.15 21.32 -7.36
C PRO A 170 -6.24 20.70 -6.46
N LEU A 171 -5.98 19.56 -5.81
CA LEU A 171 -6.93 18.99 -4.85
C LEU A 171 -7.21 19.97 -3.70
N GLY A 172 -6.16 20.52 -3.07
CA GLY A 172 -6.28 21.45 -1.96
C GLY A 172 -7.02 22.74 -2.34
N LEU A 173 -6.76 23.28 -3.54
CA LEU A 173 -7.48 24.46 -4.05
C LEU A 173 -8.97 24.20 -4.25
N VAL A 174 -9.33 23.05 -4.84
CA VAL A 174 -10.74 22.64 -5.00
C VAL A 174 -11.41 22.45 -3.64
N LEU A 175 -10.75 21.77 -2.70
CA LEU A 175 -11.28 21.55 -1.36
C LEU A 175 -11.48 22.88 -0.61
N TYR A 176 -10.51 23.79 -0.71
CA TYR A 176 -10.61 25.13 -0.13
C TYR A 176 -11.79 25.92 -0.71
N ALA A 177 -11.99 25.87 -2.03
CA ALA A 177 -13.12 26.54 -2.67
C ALA A 177 -14.48 25.96 -2.22
N LEU A 178 -14.56 24.66 -1.93
CA LEU A 178 -15.81 23.98 -1.55
C LEU A 178 -16.16 24.11 -0.07
N GLY A 179 -15.18 24.15 0.83
CA GLY A 179 -15.42 24.14 2.28
C GLY A 179 -14.32 24.75 3.13
N GLY A 180 -13.48 25.60 2.53
CA GLY A 180 -12.42 26.34 3.20
C GLY A 180 -11.37 25.44 3.85
N TRP A 181 -10.73 25.96 4.90
CA TRP A 181 -9.71 25.24 5.66
C TRP A 181 -10.24 23.96 6.33
N SER A 182 -11.53 23.87 6.65
CA SER A 182 -12.15 22.65 7.17
C SER A 182 -11.96 21.49 6.20
N PHE A 183 -12.25 21.70 4.92
CA PHE A 183 -12.11 20.67 3.89
C PHE A 183 -10.65 20.36 3.57
N VAL A 184 -9.75 21.36 3.60
CA VAL A 184 -8.31 21.14 3.37
C VAL A 184 -7.68 20.32 4.49
N ILE A 185 -7.94 20.67 5.76
CA ILE A 185 -7.38 19.97 6.91
C ILE A 185 -7.89 18.53 6.96
N TYR A 186 -9.19 18.30 6.72
CA TYR A 186 -9.75 16.95 6.73
C TYR A 186 -9.39 16.15 5.47
N GLY A 187 -9.54 16.74 4.29
CA GLY A 187 -9.40 16.05 3.00
C GLY A 187 -7.97 15.91 2.49
N VAL A 188 -7.03 16.75 2.92
CA VAL A 188 -5.61 16.63 2.58
C VAL A 188 -4.81 16.10 3.76
N VAL A 189 -4.80 16.83 4.89
CA VAL A 189 -3.83 16.59 5.97
C VAL A 189 -4.21 15.38 6.83
N LEU A 190 -5.35 15.44 7.53
CA LEU A 190 -5.79 14.38 8.44
C LEU A 190 -6.03 13.08 7.66
N ARG A 191 -6.66 13.16 6.49
CA ARG A 191 -6.85 12.00 5.61
C ARG A 191 -5.52 11.34 5.22
N ALA A 192 -4.48 12.10 4.88
CA ALA A 192 -3.17 11.53 4.55
C ALA A 192 -2.56 10.80 5.74
N VAL A 193 -2.59 11.40 6.94
CA VAL A 193 -2.08 10.80 8.18
C VAL A 193 -2.80 9.50 8.51
N LEU A 194 -4.14 9.50 8.51
CA LEU A 194 -4.93 8.29 8.78
C LEU A 194 -4.69 7.20 7.73
N LEU A 195 -4.57 7.58 6.46
CA LEU A 195 -4.34 6.64 5.39
C LEU A 195 -2.93 6.03 5.44
N TRP A 196 -1.91 6.82 5.79
CA TRP A 196 -0.56 6.31 6.04
C TRP A 196 -0.56 5.26 7.14
N HIS A 197 -1.10 5.59 8.32
CA HIS A 197 -1.16 4.62 9.42
C HIS A 197 -1.96 3.37 9.06
N SER A 198 -3.08 3.52 8.36
CA SER A 198 -3.87 2.39 7.87
C SER A 198 -3.02 1.44 7.03
N THR A 199 -2.30 1.96 6.02
CA THR A 199 -1.42 1.13 5.19
C THR A 199 -0.22 0.59 5.97
N TRP A 200 0.39 1.38 6.84
CA TRP A 200 1.53 0.96 7.64
C TRP A 200 1.20 -0.14 8.63
N PHE A 201 -0.05 -0.25 9.09
CA PHE A 201 -0.51 -1.41 9.86
C PHE A 201 -0.44 -2.71 9.05
N VAL A 202 -0.53 -2.66 7.72
CA VAL A 202 -0.36 -3.85 6.86
C VAL A 202 1.09 -4.35 6.89
N ASN A 203 2.07 -3.46 6.97
CA ASN A 203 3.48 -3.88 7.05
C ASN A 203 3.89 -4.29 8.47
N SER A 204 3.19 -3.78 9.48
CA SER A 204 3.57 -3.93 10.89
C SER A 204 2.66 -4.89 11.65
N ALA A 205 1.41 -4.52 11.89
CA ALA A 205 0.50 -5.29 12.72
C ALA A 205 0.18 -6.67 12.11
N THR A 206 -0.04 -6.76 10.80
CA THR A 206 -0.32 -8.05 10.13
C THR A 206 0.90 -8.94 9.95
N HIS A 207 2.12 -8.48 10.22
CA HIS A 207 3.29 -9.35 10.30
C HIS A 207 3.59 -9.83 11.74
N MET A 208 2.86 -9.33 12.73
CA MET A 208 3.14 -9.64 14.14
C MET A 208 1.95 -10.33 14.83
N TRP A 209 0.72 -9.96 14.48
CA TRP A 209 -0.48 -10.39 15.18
C TRP A 209 -1.56 -10.89 14.25
N GLY A 210 -2.35 -11.84 14.73
CA GLY A 210 -3.46 -12.44 13.99
C GLY A 210 -3.34 -13.96 13.88
N TYR A 211 -4.20 -14.55 13.05
CA TYR A 211 -4.20 -15.98 12.77
C TYR A 211 -3.60 -16.26 11.39
N ARG A 212 -3.31 -17.53 11.09
CA ARG A 212 -2.84 -17.97 9.78
C ARG A 212 -3.81 -19.01 9.24
N THR A 213 -4.30 -18.81 8.03
CA THR A 213 -5.11 -19.81 7.31
C THR A 213 -4.20 -20.82 6.60
N PHE A 214 -3.06 -20.33 6.12
CA PHE A 214 -2.10 -21.11 5.34
C PHE A 214 -0.72 -21.06 6.01
N ASP A 215 -0.03 -22.19 5.89
CA ASP A 215 1.37 -22.31 6.28
C ASP A 215 2.24 -21.72 5.16
N ALA A 216 2.84 -20.57 5.43
CA ALA A 216 3.70 -19.83 4.49
C ALA A 216 5.05 -19.54 5.15
N ASP A 217 6.11 -19.42 4.36
CA ASP A 217 7.47 -19.18 4.87
C ASP A 217 7.71 -17.67 5.10
N ASP A 218 6.82 -17.04 5.86
CA ASP A 218 6.89 -15.66 6.32
C ASP A 218 6.07 -15.46 7.61
N ASN A 219 6.09 -14.24 8.16
CA ASN A 219 5.33 -13.87 9.34
C ASN A 219 3.95 -13.25 9.04
N ALA A 220 3.47 -13.26 7.79
CA ALA A 220 2.19 -12.64 7.46
C ALA A 220 1.02 -13.36 8.15
N ARG A 221 0.11 -12.56 8.73
CA ARG A 221 -1.05 -12.98 9.53
C ARG A 221 -2.31 -12.25 9.09
N ASN A 222 -3.44 -12.91 9.22
CA ASN A 222 -4.76 -12.33 9.00
C ASN A 222 -5.21 -11.59 10.26
N LEU A 223 -5.55 -10.30 10.10
CA LEU A 223 -5.95 -9.42 11.20
C LEU A 223 -7.17 -8.58 10.83
N TRP A 224 -8.31 -8.92 11.43
CA TRP A 224 -9.62 -8.40 11.03
C TRP A 224 -9.76 -6.89 11.16
N TRP A 225 -9.20 -6.28 12.22
CA TRP A 225 -9.34 -4.84 12.43
C TRP A 225 -8.47 -4.05 11.45
N VAL A 226 -7.32 -4.58 11.05
CA VAL A 226 -6.52 -4.01 9.95
C VAL A 226 -7.34 -4.04 8.68
N SER A 227 -8.00 -5.17 8.39
CA SER A 227 -8.85 -5.33 7.20
C SER A 227 -9.98 -4.30 7.12
N ILE A 228 -10.57 -3.89 8.26
CA ILE A 228 -11.57 -2.82 8.30
C ILE A 228 -10.99 -1.48 7.86
N VAL A 229 -9.82 -1.10 8.39
CA VAL A 229 -9.20 0.21 8.08
C VAL A 229 -8.48 0.21 6.73
N THR A 230 -8.14 -0.95 6.18
CA THR A 230 -7.47 -1.12 4.88
C THR A 230 -8.35 -1.81 3.83
N TYR A 231 -9.66 -1.84 4.03
CA TYR A 231 -10.63 -2.27 3.01
C TYR A 231 -10.47 -3.71 2.49
N GLY A 232 -9.84 -4.61 3.26
CA GLY A 232 -9.59 -6.00 2.85
C GLY A 232 -8.13 -6.42 2.93
N GLU A 233 -7.18 -5.49 3.04
CA GLU A 233 -5.74 -5.80 2.99
C GLU A 233 -5.21 -6.43 4.29
N GLY A 234 -6.03 -6.49 5.35
CA GLY A 234 -5.68 -7.15 6.59
C GLY A 234 -5.70 -8.68 6.53
N TRP A 235 -6.21 -9.29 5.44
CA TRP A 235 -6.14 -10.73 5.20
C TRP A 235 -4.77 -11.12 4.64
N HIS A 236 -3.72 -10.75 5.38
CA HIS A 236 -2.36 -10.67 4.86
C HIS A 236 -1.70 -12.04 4.68
N ASN A 237 -1.96 -13.01 5.56
CA ASN A 237 -1.49 -14.39 5.37
C ASN A 237 -2.08 -15.01 4.11
N ASN A 238 -3.37 -14.79 3.86
CA ASN A 238 -4.04 -15.26 2.64
C ASN A 238 -3.40 -14.63 1.40
N HIS A 239 -3.17 -13.31 1.46
CA HIS A 239 -2.54 -12.54 0.38
C HIS A 239 -1.11 -13.02 0.08
N HIS A 240 -0.26 -13.17 1.10
CA HIS A 240 1.11 -13.65 0.94
C HIS A 240 1.19 -15.06 0.35
N THR A 241 0.23 -15.92 0.69
CA THR A 241 0.15 -17.28 0.13
C THR A 241 -0.29 -17.27 -1.33
N TYR A 242 -1.23 -16.40 -1.69
CA TYR A 242 -1.81 -16.30 -3.04
C TYR A 242 -1.81 -14.86 -3.58
N PRO A 243 -0.63 -14.27 -3.85
CA PRO A 243 -0.50 -12.83 -4.07
C PRO A 243 -1.20 -12.34 -5.33
N ASN A 244 -1.37 -13.20 -6.34
CA ASN A 244 -2.06 -12.87 -7.58
C ASN A 244 -3.59 -13.02 -7.49
N VAL A 245 -4.15 -13.57 -6.41
CA VAL A 245 -5.60 -13.75 -6.27
C VAL A 245 -6.25 -12.41 -5.97
N ALA A 246 -7.34 -12.09 -6.68
CA ALA A 246 -8.00 -10.79 -6.58
C ALA A 246 -8.79 -10.58 -5.28
N LYS A 247 -9.14 -11.66 -4.58
CA LYS A 247 -9.88 -11.66 -3.32
C LYS A 247 -8.93 -12.07 -2.19
N ALA A 248 -8.64 -11.17 -1.26
CA ALA A 248 -7.77 -11.45 -0.13
C ALA A 248 -8.49 -12.25 0.97
N GLY A 249 -9.80 -12.05 1.14
CA GLY A 249 -10.63 -12.84 2.06
C GLY A 249 -11.02 -14.20 1.49
N PHE A 250 -10.62 -15.30 2.12
CA PHE A 250 -10.98 -16.68 1.78
C PHE A 250 -12.16 -17.20 2.60
N GLN A 251 -12.37 -16.72 3.83
CA GLN A 251 -13.55 -17.07 4.65
C GLN A 251 -14.76 -16.19 4.32
N TRP A 252 -15.96 -16.65 4.68
CA TRP A 252 -17.21 -15.92 4.44
C TRP A 252 -17.31 -14.63 5.27
N TRP A 253 -16.68 -14.60 6.44
CA TRP A 253 -16.67 -13.48 7.37
C TRP A 253 -15.49 -12.53 7.13
N GLU A 254 -14.55 -12.91 6.26
CA GLU A 254 -13.41 -12.07 5.90
C GLU A 254 -13.87 -10.97 4.91
N ILE A 255 -14.35 -9.85 5.48
CA ILE A 255 -14.84 -8.70 4.73
C ILE A 255 -13.72 -8.11 3.88
N ASP A 256 -13.95 -7.99 2.57
CA ASP A 256 -13.00 -7.47 1.60
C ASP A 256 -13.74 -6.47 0.69
N VAL A 257 -13.66 -5.19 1.06
CA VAL A 257 -14.37 -4.10 0.37
C VAL A 257 -13.76 -3.85 -1.01
N THR A 258 -12.44 -3.96 -1.13
CA THR A 258 -11.72 -3.84 -2.40
C THR A 258 -12.13 -4.93 -3.39
N TRP A 259 -12.35 -6.16 -2.92
CA TRP A 259 -12.92 -7.24 -3.74
C TRP A 259 -14.31 -6.89 -4.28
N TRP A 260 -15.18 -6.27 -3.48
CA TRP A 260 -16.50 -5.83 -3.95
C TRP A 260 -16.39 -4.80 -5.09
N SER A 261 -15.40 -3.89 -5.02
CA SER A 261 -15.12 -2.96 -6.12
C SER A 261 -14.66 -3.69 -7.40
N ILE A 262 -13.80 -4.72 -7.28
CA ILE A 262 -13.39 -5.56 -8.43
C ILE A 262 -14.61 -6.30 -9.01
N LYS A 263 -15.47 -6.86 -8.15
CA LYS A 263 -16.73 -7.51 -8.58
C LYS A 263 -17.65 -6.55 -9.33
N LEU A 264 -17.80 -5.32 -8.85
CA LEU A 264 -18.59 -4.30 -9.54
C LEU A 264 -18.00 -4.01 -10.93
N LEU A 265 -16.69 -3.76 -11.03
CA LEU A 265 -16.03 -3.56 -12.32
C LEU A 265 -16.16 -4.77 -13.25
N GLN A 266 -16.14 -5.99 -12.70
CA GLN A 266 -16.35 -7.22 -13.46
C GLN A 266 -17.78 -7.30 -14.02
N THR A 267 -18.79 -7.00 -13.19
CA THR A 267 -20.20 -6.96 -13.62
C THR A 267 -20.45 -5.92 -14.70
N LEU A 268 -19.75 -4.78 -14.64
CA LEU A 268 -19.79 -3.74 -15.66
C LEU A 268 -18.98 -4.07 -16.93
N GLY A 269 -18.32 -5.23 -16.99
CA GLY A 269 -17.48 -5.66 -18.11
C GLY A 269 -16.14 -4.92 -18.23
N LEU A 270 -15.78 -4.13 -17.22
CA LEU A 270 -14.55 -3.33 -17.17
C LEU A 270 -13.37 -4.14 -16.61
N ALA A 271 -13.58 -5.01 -15.62
CA ALA A 271 -12.55 -5.91 -15.11
C ALA A 271 -12.63 -7.28 -15.81
N LYS A 272 -11.50 -7.71 -16.40
CA LYS A 272 -11.34 -8.98 -17.12
C LYS A 272 -10.19 -9.77 -16.53
N LYS A 273 -10.13 -11.08 -16.85
CA LYS A 273 -9.09 -12.00 -16.36
C LYS A 273 -8.87 -11.93 -14.84
N VAL A 274 -9.96 -11.88 -14.09
CA VAL A 274 -9.93 -11.84 -12.62
C VAL A 274 -9.45 -13.20 -12.12
N VAL A 275 -8.35 -13.21 -11.36
CA VAL A 275 -7.75 -14.41 -10.77
C VAL A 275 -8.51 -14.76 -9.49
N LEU A 276 -9.04 -15.98 -9.42
CA LEU A 276 -9.83 -16.47 -8.28
C LEU A 276 -9.03 -17.44 -7.42
N PRO A 277 -9.40 -17.60 -6.13
CA PRO A 277 -8.83 -18.62 -5.26
C PRO A 277 -8.87 -20.03 -5.87
N PRO A 278 -7.83 -20.88 -5.68
CA PRO A 278 -7.87 -22.27 -6.09
C PRO A 278 -9.01 -23.03 -5.39
N THR A 279 -9.73 -23.91 -6.10
CA THR A 279 -10.91 -24.63 -5.56
C THR A 279 -10.65 -25.42 -4.27
N LYS A 280 -9.41 -25.92 -4.07
CA LYS A 280 -9.02 -26.67 -2.85
C LYS A 280 -8.78 -25.78 -1.62
N SER A 281 -8.40 -24.52 -1.81
CA SER A 281 -8.06 -23.59 -0.71
C SER A 281 -9.27 -23.18 0.13
N ILE A 282 -10.47 -23.19 -0.46
CA ILE A 282 -11.73 -22.84 0.21
C ILE A 282 -12.06 -23.85 1.33
N ASN A 283 -11.57 -25.09 1.25
CA ASN A 283 -11.85 -26.16 2.21
C ASN A 283 -10.79 -26.34 3.31
N GLN A 284 -9.58 -25.78 3.14
CA GLN A 284 -8.51 -25.87 4.14
C GLN A 284 -8.72 -24.93 5.34
N GLY A 285 -9.64 -23.96 5.24
CA GLY A 285 -10.01 -23.04 6.32
C GLY A 285 -10.77 -23.64 7.52
N ARG A 286 -10.88 -24.97 7.62
CA ARG A 286 -11.38 -25.62 8.85
C ARG A 286 -10.24 -25.64 9.87
N MET A 287 -10.11 -24.53 10.60
CA MET A 287 -9.12 -24.22 11.63
C MET A 287 -8.57 -25.42 12.40
N THR A 288 -7.27 -25.64 12.34
CA THR A 288 -6.50 -26.10 13.49
C THR A 288 -6.32 -24.89 14.41
N ILE A 289 -7.16 -24.82 15.45
CA ILE A 289 -6.91 -23.96 16.61
C ILE A 289 -5.88 -24.72 17.45
N SER A 290 -4.64 -24.25 17.45
CA SER A 290 -3.63 -24.63 18.44
C SER A 290 -3.38 -23.45 19.37
#